data_AF-A0A0R4IW21-F1
#
_entry.id   AF-A0A0R4IW21-F1
#
_cell.length_a   1.000
_cell.length_b   1.000
_cell.length_c   1.000
_cell.angle_alpha   90.00
_cell.angle_beta   90.00
_cell.angle_gamma   90.00
#
_symmetry.space_group_name_H-M   'P 1'
#
loop_
_entity.id
_entity.type
_entity.pdbx_description
1 polymer ?
#
loop_
_entity_poly.entity_id
_entity_poly.type
_entity_poly.pdbx_seq_one_letter_code
_entity_poly.pdbx_strand_id
1 'polypeptide(L)'
;MYKSYQPLKPATNKFLQQKWDQTQYQEHRNKVKEASPVVDTKGIQTPAHVQHKLKKVQMQEERLSIIERDNRLLSSRLNIISRSKGIVDHWNHSSRCSLNAEKRRENLLQVTNENLAIYQRITTQKSDYRRELWESDWEKVERRRDDIARYPRGLTSKQQKAGKTVQFNGKSCERRESSSSGVEDESTSTTED
;
A
#
# COMPACT_ATOMS: atom_id res chain seq x y z
N MET A 1 32.47 104.15 13.01
CA MET A 1 31.26 103.65 13.70
C MET A 1 31.25 103.84 15.23
N TYR A 2 32.31 104.33 15.90
CA TYR A 2 32.28 104.54 17.37
C TYR A 2 31.60 105.84 17.84
N LYS A 3 31.30 106.77 16.93
CA LYS A 3 30.75 108.10 17.27
C LYS A 3 29.35 108.04 17.88
N SER A 4 28.55 107.04 17.51
CA SER A 4 27.22 106.77 18.07
C SER A 4 27.24 105.92 19.35
N TYR A 5 28.41 105.42 19.76
CA TYR A 5 28.51 104.58 20.95
C TYR A 5 28.38 105.44 22.22
N GLN A 6 27.41 105.08 23.06
CA GLN A 6 27.12 105.73 24.34
C GLN A 6 27.41 104.74 25.48
N PRO A 7 28.60 104.80 26.11
CA PRO A 7 28.92 103.89 27.20
C PRO A 7 28.08 104.20 28.44
N LEU A 8 27.70 103.16 29.19
CA LEU A 8 26.92 103.31 30.43
C LEU A 8 27.70 104.03 31.54
N LYS A 9 29.03 103.93 31.52
CA LYS A 9 29.95 104.57 32.46
C LYS A 9 30.78 105.64 31.73
N PRO A 10 31.14 106.76 32.39
CA PRO A 10 32.02 107.75 31.78
C PRO A 10 33.36 107.11 31.44
N ALA A 11 33.82 107.29 30.19
CA ALA A 11 35.05 106.69 29.69
C ALA A 11 35.91 107.75 29.01
N THR A 12 37.22 107.74 29.28
CA THR A 12 38.19 108.67 28.67
C THR A 12 38.26 108.51 27.15
N ASN A 13 38.14 107.28 26.65
CA ASN A 13 38.18 106.97 25.22
C ASN A 13 36.98 106.09 24.81
N LYS A 14 36.04 106.67 24.05
CA LYS A 14 34.83 105.97 23.59
C LYS A 14 35.10 104.78 22.67
N PHE A 15 36.15 104.85 21.85
CA PHE A 15 36.50 103.79 20.92
C PHE A 15 37.00 102.54 21.66
N LEU A 16 37.88 102.72 22.65
CA LEU A 16 38.36 101.62 23.48
C LEU A 16 37.23 101.00 24.30
N GLN A 17 36.36 101.83 24.88
CA GLN A 17 35.21 101.36 25.65
C GLN A 17 34.27 100.50 24.80
N GLN A 18 33.94 100.93 23.57
CA GLN A 18 33.14 100.13 22.63
C GLN A 18 33.77 98.76 22.36
N LYS A 19 35.09 98.72 22.13
CA LYS A 19 35.82 97.47 21.86
C LYS A 19 35.74 96.52 23.05
N TRP A 20 35.94 97.03 24.27
CA TRP A 20 35.86 96.22 25.49
C TRP A 20 34.44 95.71 25.75
N ASP A 21 33.43 96.56 25.60
CA ASP A 21 32.04 96.15 25.81
C ASP A 21 31.61 95.10 24.78
N GLN A 22 32.08 95.22 23.54
CA GLN A 22 31.87 94.21 22.50
C GLN A 22 32.55 92.87 22.86
N THR A 23 33.80 92.90 23.34
CA THR A 23 34.51 91.69 23.79
C THR A 23 33.81 91.05 25.00
N GLN A 24 33.44 91.83 26.01
CA GLN A 24 32.73 91.34 27.20
C GLN A 24 31.35 90.77 26.85
N TYR A 25 30.64 91.40 25.92
CA TYR A 25 29.39 90.88 25.40
C TYR A 25 29.59 89.53 24.68
N GLN A 26 30.63 89.40 23.86
CA GLN A 26 30.98 88.16 23.18
C GLN A 26 31.38 87.07 24.19
N GLU A 27 32.21 87.39 25.18
CA GLU A 27 32.58 86.47 26.27
C GLU A 27 31.36 85.99 27.05
N HIS A 28 30.45 86.90 27.41
CA HIS A 28 29.20 86.55 28.08
C HIS A 28 28.32 85.64 27.21
N ARG A 29 28.17 85.96 25.92
CA ARG A 29 27.41 85.12 24.97
C ARG A 29 28.03 83.73 24.82
N ASN A 30 29.36 83.64 24.81
CA ASN A 30 30.06 82.36 24.77
C ASN A 30 29.82 81.56 26.05
N LYS A 31 29.91 82.19 27.23
CA LYS A 31 29.58 81.55 28.52
C LYS A 31 28.14 81.04 28.57
N VAL A 32 27.17 81.81 28.06
CA VAL A 32 25.76 81.38 27.98
C VAL A 32 25.60 80.20 27.02
N LYS A 33 26.30 80.20 25.88
CA LYS A 33 26.24 79.11 24.89
C LYS A 33 26.88 77.81 25.41
N GLU A 34 27.96 77.94 26.16
CA GLU A 34 28.72 76.80 26.73
C GLU A 34 28.16 76.33 28.08
N ALA A 35 27.23 77.07 28.68
CA ALA A 35 26.58 76.69 29.92
C ALA A 35 25.84 75.36 29.76
N SER A 36 26.34 74.32 30.43
CA SER A 36 25.69 73.01 30.48
C SER A 36 24.53 73.02 31.50
N PRO A 37 23.42 72.32 31.23
CA PRO A 37 22.32 72.24 32.17
C PRO A 37 22.75 71.52 33.46
N VAL A 38 22.39 72.07 34.62
CA VAL A 38 22.69 71.47 35.93
C VAL A 38 21.88 70.19 36.17
N VAL A 39 20.68 70.12 35.59
CA VAL A 39 19.77 68.97 35.71
C VAL A 39 19.67 68.29 34.36
N ASP A 40 19.90 66.97 34.34
CA ASP A 40 19.64 66.16 33.16
C ASP A 40 18.13 66.15 32.89
N THR A 41 17.74 66.71 31.75
CA THR A 41 16.35 66.76 31.28
C THR A 41 16.07 65.67 30.24
N LYS A 42 17.04 64.78 29.96
CA LYS A 42 16.82 63.64 29.09
C LYS A 42 15.82 62.69 29.75
N GLY A 43 14.79 62.32 29.01
CA GLY A 43 13.87 61.27 29.43
C GLY A 43 14.61 59.94 29.61
N ILE A 44 14.02 59.05 30.42
CA ILE A 44 14.51 57.68 30.58
C ILE A 44 14.54 57.02 29.20
N GLN A 45 15.67 56.38 28.86
CA GLN A 45 15.76 55.62 27.61
C GLN A 45 14.76 54.47 27.62
N THR A 46 13.94 54.37 26.58
CA THR A 46 12.95 53.30 26.45
C THR A 46 13.66 51.94 26.53
N PRO A 47 13.35 51.08 27.51
CA PRO A 47 14.00 49.78 27.64
C PRO A 47 13.87 48.95 26.35
N ALA A 48 14.93 48.22 25.97
CA ALA A 48 14.98 47.50 24.69
C ALA A 48 13.83 46.49 24.49
N HIS A 49 13.35 45.87 25.58
CA HIS A 49 12.23 44.93 25.56
C HIS A 49 10.86 45.60 25.32
N VAL A 50 10.76 46.92 25.50
CA VAL A 50 9.57 47.71 25.15
C VAL A 50 9.61 48.07 23.67
N GLN A 51 10.80 48.41 23.15
CA GLN A 51 11.01 48.67 21.73
C GLN A 51 10.84 47.40 20.89
N HIS A 52 11.31 46.27 21.40
CA HIS A 52 11.31 44.98 20.72
C HIS A 52 10.56 43.94 21.53
N LYS A 53 9.59 43.26 20.91
CA LYS A 53 8.87 42.14 21.53
C LYS A 53 9.75 40.88 21.57
N LEU A 54 10.79 40.89 22.42
CA LEU A 54 11.82 39.84 22.46
C LEU A 54 11.22 38.44 22.67
N LYS A 55 10.20 38.29 23.51
CA LYS A 55 9.52 37.00 23.70
C LYS A 55 8.84 36.51 22.41
N LYS A 56 8.28 37.42 21.61
CA LYS A 56 7.69 37.08 20.31
C LYS A 56 8.77 36.58 19.35
N VAL A 57 9.92 37.26 19.29
CA VAL A 57 11.06 36.86 18.45
C VAL A 57 11.57 35.48 18.88
N GLN A 58 11.76 35.26 20.17
CA GLN A 58 12.16 33.95 20.72
C GLN A 58 11.20 32.83 20.29
N MET A 59 9.89 33.01 20.47
CA MET A 59 8.90 31.98 20.09
C MET A 59 8.89 31.71 18.59
N GLN A 60 9.16 32.73 17.75
CA GLN A 60 9.27 32.54 16.31
C GLN A 60 10.51 31.73 15.94
N GLU A 61 11.65 32.00 16.60
CA GLU A 61 12.89 31.25 16.42
C GLU A 61 12.75 29.78 16.86
N GLU A 62 12.15 29.54 18.02
CA GLU A 62 11.84 28.18 18.52
C GLU A 62 10.93 27.42 17.53
N ARG A 63 9.89 28.08 17.01
CA ARG A 63 9.00 27.50 15.98
C ARG A 63 9.74 27.17 14.69
N LEU A 64 10.59 28.07 14.21
CA LEU A 64 11.38 27.85 12.99
C LEU A 64 12.38 26.70 13.18
N SER A 65 13.01 26.59 14.34
CA SER A 65 13.91 25.47 14.67
C SER A 65 13.22 24.10 14.61
N ILE A 66 11.98 24.01 15.11
CA ILE A 66 11.17 22.79 15.00
C ILE A 66 10.86 22.46 13.53
N ILE A 67 10.42 23.46 12.76
CA ILE A 67 10.11 23.29 11.33
C ILE A 67 11.34 22.83 10.55
N GLU A 68 12.51 23.42 10.79
CA GLU A 68 13.76 23.03 10.14
C GLU A 68 14.18 21.60 10.49
N ARG A 69 14.04 21.20 11.76
CA ARG A 69 14.28 19.82 12.21
C ARG A 69 13.38 18.82 11.49
N ASP A 70 12.08 19.11 11.43
CA ASP A 70 11.08 18.24 10.81
C ASP A 70 11.29 18.17 9.29
N ASN A 71 11.59 19.28 8.63
CA ASN A 71 11.92 19.34 7.21
C ASN A 71 13.16 18.52 6.88
N ARG A 72 14.19 18.54 7.74
CA ARG A 72 15.39 17.71 7.59
C ARG A 72 15.07 16.22 7.72
N LEU A 73 14.24 15.84 8.70
CA LEU A 73 13.82 14.45 8.89
C LEU A 73 12.98 13.95 7.71
N LEU A 74 12.02 14.77 7.25
CA LEU A 74 11.19 14.48 6.09
C LEU A 74 12.04 14.31 4.83
N SER A 75 12.96 15.24 4.58
CA SER A 75 13.88 15.16 3.43
C SER A 75 14.75 13.90 3.50
N SER A 76 15.21 13.49 4.68
CA SER A 76 15.95 12.24 4.86
C SER A 76 15.09 11.01 4.53
N ARG A 77 13.85 10.95 5.02
CA ARG A 77 12.90 9.86 4.71
C ARG A 77 12.56 9.81 3.22
N LEU A 78 12.29 10.95 2.60
CA LEU A 78 12.02 11.06 1.17
C LEU A 78 13.24 10.65 0.34
N ASN A 79 14.46 10.97 0.79
CA ASN A 79 15.68 10.51 0.12
C ASN A 79 15.82 8.99 0.21
N ILE A 80 15.52 8.39 1.36
CA ILE A 80 15.48 6.92 1.52
C ILE A 80 14.46 6.31 0.55
N ILE A 81 13.23 6.84 0.54
CA ILE A 81 12.17 6.37 -0.37
C ILE A 81 12.58 6.54 -1.84
N SER A 82 13.14 7.69 -2.20
CA SER A 82 13.57 7.99 -3.57
C SER A 82 14.75 7.14 -4.03
N ARG A 83 15.65 6.76 -3.13
CA ARG A 83 16.76 5.83 -3.41
C ARG A 83 16.30 4.39 -3.45
N SER A 84 15.32 4.04 -2.62
CA SER A 84 14.68 2.73 -2.69
C SER A 84 13.95 2.64 -4.04
N LYS A 85 14.20 1.59 -4.81
CA LYS A 85 13.57 1.39 -6.13
C LYS A 85 12.07 1.01 -6.03
N GLY A 86 11.39 1.39 -4.94
CA GLY A 86 10.01 1.00 -4.66
C GLY A 86 9.88 -0.42 -4.12
N ILE A 87 10.71 -0.82 -3.13
CA ILE A 87 10.55 -2.10 -2.42
C ILE A 87 9.45 -1.98 -1.34
N VAL A 88 8.33 -1.32 -1.66
CA VAL A 88 7.11 -1.57 -0.92
C VAL A 88 6.54 -2.82 -1.57
N ASP A 89 6.74 -3.94 -0.89
CA ASP A 89 6.20 -5.24 -1.23
C ASP A 89 4.67 -5.15 -1.31
N HIS A 90 4.14 -4.88 -2.50
CA HIS A 90 2.73 -5.11 -2.81
C HIS A 90 2.36 -6.61 -2.79
N TRP A 91 3.29 -7.47 -2.39
CA TRP A 91 3.06 -8.87 -2.13
C TRP A 91 2.73 -9.03 -0.66
N ASN A 92 1.43 -8.97 -0.38
CA ASN A 92 0.91 -9.42 0.89
C ASN A 92 1.27 -10.91 1.04
N HIS A 93 2.29 -11.22 1.84
CA HIS A 93 2.73 -12.59 2.17
C HIS A 93 1.69 -13.36 3.00
N SER A 94 0.53 -12.74 3.28
CA SER A 94 -0.66 -13.49 3.67
C SER A 94 -1.09 -14.34 2.48
N SER A 95 -0.61 -15.59 2.45
CA SER A 95 -1.20 -16.66 1.65
C SER A 95 -2.72 -16.51 1.73
N ARG A 96 -3.41 -16.60 0.59
CA ARG A 96 -4.87 -16.45 0.48
C ARG A 96 -5.53 -17.62 1.23
N CYS A 97 -5.50 -17.57 2.55
CA CYS A 97 -6.14 -18.52 3.41
C CYS A 97 -7.63 -18.25 3.33
N SER A 98 -8.34 -19.12 2.60
CA SER A 98 -9.80 -19.18 2.68
C SER A 98 -10.15 -19.53 4.13
N LEU A 99 -10.90 -18.67 4.81
CA LEU A 99 -11.43 -18.95 6.17
C LEU A 99 -12.16 -20.32 6.24
N ASN A 100 -12.72 -20.77 5.12
CA ASN A 100 -13.42 -22.05 4.98
C ASN A 100 -12.53 -23.24 4.58
N ALA A 101 -11.19 -23.10 4.62
CA ALA A 101 -10.29 -24.15 4.17
C ALA A 101 -10.45 -25.44 4.98
N GLU A 102 -10.60 -25.31 6.29
CA GLU A 102 -10.80 -26.44 7.19
C GLU A 102 -12.15 -27.12 6.96
N LYS A 103 -13.24 -26.33 6.86
CA LYS A 103 -14.56 -26.89 6.58
C LYS A 103 -14.63 -27.61 5.23
N ARG A 104 -13.94 -27.06 4.21
CA ARG A 104 -13.80 -27.72 2.90
C ARG A 104 -13.06 -29.04 3.01
N ARG A 105 -11.98 -29.10 3.82
CA ARG A 105 -11.22 -30.32 4.09
C ARG A 105 -12.09 -31.39 4.77
N GLU A 106 -12.86 -31.02 5.78
CA GLU A 106 -13.81 -31.93 6.46
C GLU A 106 -14.86 -32.49 5.49
N ASN A 107 -15.49 -31.62 4.70
CA ASN A 107 -16.51 -32.04 3.72
C ASN A 107 -15.91 -32.99 2.68
N LEU A 108 -14.67 -32.74 2.24
CA LEU A 108 -13.98 -33.61 1.28
C LEU A 108 -13.73 -35.00 1.90
N LEU A 109 -13.29 -35.07 3.16
CA LEU A 109 -13.14 -36.35 3.88
C LEU A 109 -14.46 -37.09 4.03
N GLN A 110 -15.56 -36.38 4.36
CA GLN A 110 -16.88 -36.97 4.46
C GLN A 110 -17.33 -37.58 3.13
N VAL A 111 -17.24 -36.82 2.03
CA VAL A 111 -17.60 -37.29 0.69
C VAL A 111 -16.75 -38.49 0.28
N THR A 112 -15.45 -38.49 0.58
CA THR A 112 -14.57 -39.64 0.32
C THR A 112 -15.02 -40.90 1.07
N ASN A 113 -15.37 -40.77 2.36
CA ASN A 113 -15.84 -41.90 3.17
C ASN A 113 -17.19 -42.44 2.67
N GLU A 114 -18.13 -41.56 2.31
CA GLU A 114 -19.43 -41.93 1.75
C GLU A 114 -19.27 -42.66 0.40
N ASN A 115 -18.40 -42.15 -0.47
CA ASN A 115 -18.09 -42.77 -1.76
C ASN A 115 -17.45 -44.15 -1.58
N LEU A 116 -16.55 -44.31 -0.61
CA LEU A 116 -15.94 -45.61 -0.30
C LEU A 116 -16.99 -46.61 0.20
N ALA A 117 -17.91 -46.19 1.06
CA ALA A 117 -19.01 -47.04 1.53
C ALA A 117 -19.95 -47.46 0.39
N ILE A 118 -20.28 -46.55 -0.53
CA ILE A 118 -21.08 -46.86 -1.72
C ILE A 118 -20.35 -47.87 -2.61
N TYR A 119 -19.07 -47.63 -2.88
CA TYR A 119 -18.23 -48.54 -3.67
C TYR A 119 -18.20 -49.95 -3.07
N GLN A 120 -18.01 -50.06 -1.76
CA GLN A 120 -18.04 -51.35 -1.06
C GLN A 120 -19.40 -52.05 -1.16
N ARG A 121 -20.52 -51.31 -1.02
CA ARG A 121 -21.87 -51.87 -1.16
C ARG A 121 -22.10 -52.42 -2.57
N ILE A 122 -21.77 -51.63 -3.60
CA ILE A 122 -21.92 -52.05 -5.01
C ILE A 122 -21.07 -53.28 -5.30
N THR A 123 -19.83 -53.29 -4.83
CA THR A 123 -18.87 -54.38 -5.09
C THR A 123 -19.26 -55.67 -4.35
N THR A 124 -19.84 -55.55 -3.15
CA THR A 124 -20.24 -56.71 -2.33
C THR A 124 -21.55 -57.32 -2.78
N GLN A 125 -22.49 -56.51 -3.30
CA GLN A 125 -23.79 -56.96 -3.77
C GLN A 125 -23.61 -57.93 -4.94
N LYS A 126 -23.89 -59.22 -4.71
CA LYS A 126 -24.01 -60.20 -5.79
C LYS A 126 -25.29 -59.91 -6.58
N SER A 127 -25.25 -60.15 -7.88
CA SER A 127 -26.45 -60.05 -8.70
C SER A 127 -27.49 -61.09 -8.26
N ASP A 128 -28.70 -60.66 -7.92
CA ASP A 128 -29.83 -61.57 -7.63
C ASP A 128 -30.36 -62.28 -8.88
N TYR A 129 -29.83 -61.90 -10.06
CA TYR A 129 -30.18 -62.52 -11.32
C TYR A 129 -29.80 -64.00 -11.32
N ARG A 130 -30.82 -64.87 -11.35
CA ARG A 130 -30.67 -66.31 -11.64
C ARG A 130 -30.29 -66.47 -13.12
N ARG A 131 -29.03 -66.17 -13.44
CA ARG A 131 -28.51 -66.16 -14.81
C ARG A 131 -28.84 -67.44 -15.55
N GLU A 132 -28.66 -68.59 -14.90
CA GLU A 132 -28.97 -69.92 -15.43
C GLU A 132 -30.46 -70.08 -15.81
N LEU A 133 -31.37 -69.55 -14.98
CA LEU A 133 -32.81 -69.58 -15.26
C LEU A 133 -33.15 -68.66 -16.44
N TRP A 134 -32.55 -67.46 -16.48
CA TRP A 134 -32.75 -66.51 -17.56
C TRP A 134 -32.22 -67.04 -18.89
N GLU A 135 -31.06 -67.69 -18.89
CA GLU A 135 -30.49 -68.36 -20.07
C GLU A 135 -31.42 -69.49 -20.55
N SER A 136 -31.93 -70.31 -19.62
CA SER A 136 -32.87 -71.40 -19.93
C SER A 136 -34.20 -70.89 -20.50
N ASP A 137 -34.77 -69.84 -19.89
CA ASP A 137 -35.99 -69.22 -20.38
C ASP A 137 -35.77 -68.52 -21.71
N TRP A 138 -34.59 -67.93 -21.91
CA TRP A 138 -34.21 -67.34 -23.18
C TRP A 138 -34.09 -68.40 -24.28
N GLU A 139 -33.50 -69.56 -24.02
CA GLU A 139 -33.48 -70.68 -24.97
C GLU A 139 -34.89 -71.20 -25.32
N LYS A 140 -35.81 -71.28 -24.35
CA LYS A 140 -37.21 -71.66 -24.61
C LYS A 140 -37.91 -70.62 -25.48
N VAL A 141 -37.70 -69.34 -25.21
CA VAL A 141 -38.26 -68.25 -26.01
C VAL A 141 -37.68 -68.28 -27.41
N GLU A 142 -36.36 -68.48 -27.56
CA GLU A 142 -35.70 -68.57 -28.87
C GLU A 142 -36.23 -69.77 -29.67
N ARG A 143 -36.39 -70.95 -29.05
CA ARG A 143 -37.05 -72.11 -29.67
C ARG A 143 -38.47 -71.80 -30.15
N ARG A 144 -39.33 -71.26 -29.29
CA ARG A 144 -40.69 -70.86 -29.70
C ARG A 144 -40.68 -69.84 -30.84
N ARG A 145 -39.73 -68.91 -30.81
CA ARG A 145 -39.57 -67.87 -31.83
C ARG A 145 -39.11 -68.47 -33.16
N ASP A 146 -38.33 -69.54 -33.14
CA ASP A 146 -37.93 -70.29 -34.33
C ASP A 146 -39.06 -71.18 -34.86
N ASP A 147 -39.89 -71.75 -33.97
CA ASP A 147 -41.07 -72.56 -34.34
C ASP A 147 -42.18 -71.72 -35.01
N ILE A 148 -42.43 -70.49 -34.52
CA ILE A 148 -43.44 -69.57 -35.08
C ILE A 148 -42.90 -68.85 -36.32
N ALA A 149 -41.58 -68.73 -36.47
CA ALA A 149 -41.00 -68.03 -37.59
C ALA A 149 -41.25 -68.81 -38.89
N ARG A 150 -41.78 -68.11 -39.90
CA ARG A 150 -41.91 -68.63 -41.27
C ARG A 150 -40.57 -69.11 -41.86
N TYR A 151 -39.46 -68.59 -41.35
CA TYR A 151 -38.09 -68.96 -41.69
C TYR A 151 -37.26 -69.09 -40.39
N PRO A 152 -36.92 -70.31 -39.94
CA PRO A 152 -36.16 -70.53 -38.70
C PRO A 152 -34.78 -69.85 -38.76
N ARG A 153 -34.42 -69.07 -37.74
CA ARG A 153 -33.15 -68.30 -37.71
C ARG A 153 -31.91 -69.19 -37.61
N GLY A 154 -32.06 -70.46 -37.23
CA GLY A 154 -30.97 -71.43 -37.16
C GLY A 154 -30.32 -71.82 -38.50
N LEU A 155 -30.95 -71.57 -39.65
CA LEU A 155 -30.37 -71.90 -40.96
C LEU A 155 -29.53 -70.76 -41.56
N THR A 156 -29.81 -69.50 -41.21
CA THR A 156 -29.13 -68.34 -41.82
C THR A 156 -27.71 -68.14 -41.32
N SER A 157 -27.36 -68.67 -40.14
CA SER A 157 -26.00 -68.58 -39.59
C SER A 157 -24.98 -69.45 -40.36
N LYS A 158 -25.42 -70.49 -41.06
CA LYS A 158 -24.53 -71.32 -41.92
C LYS A 158 -24.30 -70.71 -43.31
N GLN A 159 -25.18 -69.82 -43.78
CA GLN A 159 -25.05 -69.19 -45.10
C GLN A 159 -24.33 -67.83 -45.06
N GLN A 160 -24.26 -67.17 -43.90
CA GLN A 160 -23.63 -65.84 -43.79
C GLN A 160 -22.09 -65.85 -43.72
N LYS A 161 -21.43 -67.02 -43.70
CA LYS A 161 -19.95 -67.10 -43.67
C LYS A 161 -19.24 -66.76 -45.00
N ALA A 162 -19.95 -66.39 -46.06
CA ALA A 162 -19.34 -66.14 -47.38
C ALA A 162 -19.52 -64.71 -47.95
N GLY A 163 -20.09 -63.74 -47.21
CA GLY A 163 -20.50 -62.47 -47.80
C GLY A 163 -19.99 -61.21 -47.09
N LYS A 164 -18.87 -60.66 -47.60
CA LYS A 164 -18.44 -59.23 -47.57
C LYS A 164 -18.72 -58.43 -46.28
N THR A 165 -17.67 -58.28 -45.46
CA THR A 165 -17.53 -57.16 -44.53
C THR A 165 -17.52 -55.85 -45.32
N VAL A 166 -18.61 -55.08 -45.26
CA VAL A 166 -18.63 -53.69 -45.70
C VAL A 166 -18.13 -52.85 -44.52
N GLN A 167 -16.90 -52.37 -44.61
CA GLN A 167 -16.40 -51.36 -43.69
C GLN A 167 -17.08 -50.03 -44.02
N PHE A 168 -17.98 -49.58 -43.15
CA PHE A 168 -18.41 -48.20 -43.17
C PHE A 168 -17.34 -47.37 -42.44
N ASN A 169 -16.60 -46.56 -43.20
CA ASN A 169 -15.81 -45.45 -42.66
C ASN A 169 -16.75 -44.36 -42.13
N GLY A 170 -17.41 -44.64 -41.00
CA GLY A 170 -18.13 -43.68 -40.19
C GLY A 170 -17.19 -43.18 -39.10
N LYS A 171 -16.66 -41.96 -39.32
CA LYS A 171 -15.90 -41.12 -38.39
C LYS A 171 -15.90 -41.66 -36.95
N SER A 172 -14.74 -42.14 -36.53
CA SER A 172 -14.41 -42.42 -35.14
C SER A 172 -14.77 -41.22 -34.28
N CYS A 173 -15.91 -41.30 -33.60
CA CYS A 173 -16.14 -40.52 -32.40
C CYS A 173 -15.31 -41.22 -31.32
N GLU A 174 -14.20 -40.58 -30.95
CA GLU A 174 -13.27 -41.04 -29.93
C GLU A 174 -14.02 -41.50 -28.68
N ARG A 175 -14.12 -42.82 -28.52
CA ARG A 175 -14.39 -43.41 -27.21
C ARG A 175 -13.14 -43.12 -26.39
N ARG A 176 -13.18 -42.02 -25.64
CA ARG A 176 -12.20 -41.71 -24.61
C ARG A 176 -12.24 -42.84 -23.59
N GLU A 177 -11.37 -43.82 -23.79
CA GLU A 177 -10.93 -44.72 -22.74
C GLU A 177 -10.37 -43.82 -21.64
N SER A 178 -11.17 -43.67 -20.59
CA SER A 178 -10.75 -43.00 -19.38
C SER A 178 -9.83 -43.97 -18.65
N SER A 179 -8.60 -44.05 -19.15
CA SER A 179 -7.49 -44.74 -18.51
C SER A 179 -7.20 -44.00 -17.22
N SER A 180 -7.78 -44.48 -16.14
CA SER A 180 -7.39 -44.17 -14.76
C SER A 180 -5.99 -44.73 -14.53
N SER A 181 -4.96 -44.07 -15.03
CA SER A 181 -3.58 -44.31 -14.62
C SER A 181 -3.37 -43.65 -13.26
N GLY A 182 -3.10 -44.48 -12.25
CA GLY A 182 -2.78 -44.06 -10.90
C GLY A 182 -1.67 -43.01 -10.91
N VAL A 183 -1.90 -41.96 -10.13
CA VAL A 183 -0.87 -40.99 -9.76
C VAL A 183 0.04 -41.71 -8.79
N GLU A 184 1.29 -41.97 -9.20
CA GLU A 184 2.32 -42.39 -8.27
C GLU A 184 2.72 -41.19 -7.40
N ASP A 185 2.69 -41.41 -6.08
CA ASP A 185 3.14 -40.45 -5.08
C ASP A 185 4.64 -40.20 -5.23
N GLU A 186 5.00 -39.03 -5.76
CA GLU A 186 6.36 -38.53 -5.76
C GLU A 186 6.75 -38.14 -4.33
N SER A 187 7.32 -39.11 -3.63
CA SER A 187 7.98 -38.94 -2.34
C SER A 187 9.26 -38.14 -2.54
N THR A 188 9.17 -36.82 -2.43
CA THR A 188 10.34 -35.94 -2.31
C THR A 188 10.89 -36.03 -0.89
N SER A 189 11.88 -36.90 -0.71
CA SER A 189 12.76 -36.90 0.47
C SER A 189 13.50 -35.57 0.56
N THR A 190 13.15 -34.76 1.53
CA THR A 190 13.95 -33.60 1.94
C THR A 190 14.92 -34.11 3.00
N THR A 191 16.20 -34.21 2.65
CA THR A 191 17.28 -34.53 3.58
C THR A 191 17.70 -33.23 4.26
N GLU A 192 17.57 -33.20 5.58
CA GLU A 192 18.18 -32.22 6.47
C GLU A 192 19.65 -32.60 6.69
N ASP A 193 20.58 -31.68 6.35
CA ASP A 193 21.92 -31.48 6.93
C ASP A 193 22.48 -30.13 6.45
#